data_AF-A0A3B9QIL3-F1
#
_entry.id   AF-A0A3B9QIL3-F1
#
_cell.length_a   1.000
_cell.length_b   1.000
_cell.length_c   1.000
_cell.angle_alpha   90.00
_cell.angle_beta   90.00
_cell.angle_gamma   90.00
#
_symmetry.space_group_name_H-M   'P 1'
#
loop_
_entity.id
_entity.type
_entity.pdbx_description
1 polymer ?
#
loop_
_entity_poly.entity_id
_entity_poly.type
_entity_poly.pdbx_seq_one_letter_code
_entity_poly.pdbx_strand_id
1 'polypeptide(L)'
;MIDRVLANRALVLITFFLILVLSLVAASRLQIDPNNRVFFGEGHPHFRMLQDLEAQFSSSTSLVFLIRGEDDIFREPDLADAVTWLEERAWSIDRVTSVDSVVRHPYLIASDNDVIVVDTLSYVCTDGKCDIDKAAVMRRPTVTNRLANPELDSFSVIAKVDLQERDPEIVQSIMGDVRQVVDDFREQFPSKTIYLTGGVPMMDAFFTAAQKDSARLLPIVVVVLGLGLYVFLGGLIPTAFLIMLGLSAVIVAMGAASAVGLVINTATATAPLIVFTLVVAAAMHVFLHIV
;
A
#
# COMPACT_ATOMS: atom_id res chain seq x y z
N MET A 1 18.69 35.24 -34.05
CA MET A 1 17.69 34.80 -33.04
C MET A 1 18.19 35.12 -31.63
N ILE A 2 19.42 34.73 -31.28
CA ILE A 2 20.06 35.05 -30.00
C ILE A 2 20.05 36.57 -29.71
N ASP A 3 20.39 37.42 -30.69
CA ASP A 3 20.42 38.88 -30.48
C ASP A 3 19.06 39.49 -30.14
N ARG A 4 17.97 38.94 -30.68
CA ARG A 4 16.59 39.39 -30.34
C ARG A 4 16.19 38.99 -28.93
N VAL A 5 16.67 37.83 -28.45
CA VAL A 5 16.43 37.36 -27.08
C VAL A 5 17.23 38.21 -26.10
N LEU A 6 18.50 38.50 -26.40
CA LEU A 6 19.35 39.34 -25.57
C LEU A 6 18.83 40.79 -25.50
N ALA A 7 18.37 41.35 -26.62
CA ALA A 7 17.78 42.69 -26.66
C ALA A 7 16.49 42.80 -25.82
N ASN A 8 15.71 41.74 -25.70
CA ASN A 8 14.43 41.71 -24.97
C ASN A 8 14.47 40.85 -23.70
N ARG A 9 15.65 40.72 -23.08
CA ARG A 9 15.90 39.83 -21.94
C ARG A 9 14.87 39.93 -20.80
N ALA A 10 14.44 41.14 -20.47
CA ALA A 10 13.47 41.37 -19.40
C ALA A 10 12.09 40.78 -19.75
N LEU A 11 11.62 40.99 -20.98
CA LEU A 11 10.33 40.47 -21.45
C LEU A 11 10.33 38.94 -21.51
N VAL A 12 11.44 38.34 -21.97
CA VAL A 12 11.60 36.88 -21.99
C VAL A 12 11.56 36.29 -20.58
N LEU A 13 12.29 36.87 -19.63
CA LEU A 13 12.31 36.43 -18.23
C LEU A 13 10.93 36.57 -17.57
N ILE A 14 10.24 37.70 -17.78
CA ILE A 14 8.89 37.93 -17.25
C ILE A 14 7.92 36.88 -17.80
N THR A 15 7.97 36.61 -19.11
CA THR A 15 7.09 35.63 -19.75
C THR A 15 7.36 34.23 -19.24
N PHE A 16 8.63 33.86 -19.08
CA PHE A 16 9.03 32.57 -18.50
C PHE A 16 8.53 32.40 -17.07
N PHE A 17 8.75 33.40 -16.21
CA PHE A 17 8.25 33.36 -14.83
C PHE A 17 6.73 33.30 -14.75
N LEU A 18 6.03 34.01 -15.63
CA LEU A 18 4.57 33.95 -15.73
C LEU A 18 4.10 32.52 -16.06
N ILE A 19 4.70 31.89 -17.08
CA ILE A 19 4.40 30.50 -17.46
C ILE A 19 4.70 29.55 -16.31
N LEU A 20 5.83 29.74 -15.61
CA LEU A 20 6.22 28.92 -14.48
C LEU A 20 5.20 29.00 -13.34
N VAL A 21 4.76 30.21 -12.97
CA VAL A 21 3.75 30.41 -11.92
C VAL A 21 2.41 29.79 -12.30
N LEU A 22 1.95 29.99 -13.55
CA LEU A 22 0.71 29.37 -14.04
C LEU A 22 0.81 27.84 -14.02
N SER A 23 1.95 27.30 -14.45
CA SER A 23 2.19 25.87 -14.46
C SER A 23 2.27 25.28 -13.06
N LEU A 24 2.81 26.02 -12.08
CA LEU A 24 2.85 25.59 -10.69
C LEU A 24 1.44 25.44 -10.11
N VAL A 25 0.55 26.39 -10.40
CA VAL A 25 -0.86 26.34 -9.99
C VAL A 25 -1.61 25.21 -10.70
N ALA A 26 -1.30 24.93 -11.97
CA ALA A 26 -1.86 23.80 -12.67
C ALA A 26 -1.33 22.46 -12.10
N ALA A 27 -0.02 22.36 -11.87
CA ALA A 27 0.62 21.16 -11.35
C ALA A 27 0.10 20.77 -9.95
N SER A 28 -0.30 21.73 -9.12
CA SER A 28 -0.93 21.42 -7.82
C SER A 28 -2.32 20.77 -7.95
N ARG A 29 -2.93 20.78 -9.14
CA ARG A 29 -4.19 20.10 -9.46
C ARG A 29 -3.98 18.78 -10.21
N LEU A 30 -2.73 18.36 -10.40
CA LEU A 30 -2.41 17.13 -11.09
C LEU A 30 -2.96 15.94 -10.31
N GLN A 31 -3.79 15.15 -10.97
CA GLN A 31 -4.33 13.92 -10.38
C GLN A 31 -3.33 12.79 -10.57
N ILE A 32 -3.17 11.99 -9.51
CA ILE A 32 -2.36 10.78 -9.52
C ILE A 32 -3.32 9.62 -9.38
N ASP A 33 -3.35 8.72 -10.36
CA ASP A 33 -4.12 7.49 -10.30
C ASP A 33 -3.17 6.30 -10.16
N PRO A 34 -3.02 5.74 -8.94
CA PRO A 34 -2.19 4.56 -8.71
C PRO A 34 -2.84 3.26 -9.23
N ASN A 35 -4.04 3.34 -9.81
CA ASN A 35 -4.78 2.18 -10.27
C ASN A 35 -4.20 1.66 -11.59
N ASN A 36 -3.63 0.46 -11.54
CA ASN A 36 -3.16 -0.26 -12.73
C ASN A 36 -4.30 -0.60 -13.71
N ARG A 37 -5.56 -0.30 -13.37
CA ARG A 37 -6.71 -0.45 -14.27
C ARG A 37 -6.66 0.45 -15.50
N VAL A 38 -5.94 1.59 -15.43
CA VAL A 38 -5.70 2.49 -16.57
C VAL A 38 -5.01 1.78 -17.76
N PHE A 39 -4.31 0.68 -17.52
CA PHE A 39 -3.70 -0.11 -18.60
C PHE A 39 -4.72 -0.94 -19.40
N PHE A 40 -5.92 -1.17 -18.87
CA PHE A 40 -7.01 -1.76 -19.63
C PHE A 40 -7.75 -0.63 -20.35
N GLY A 41 -7.75 -0.66 -21.69
CA GLY A 41 -8.56 0.28 -22.46
C GLY A 41 -10.04 0.16 -22.08
N GLU A 42 -10.78 1.26 -22.09
CA GLU A 42 -12.18 1.36 -21.61
C GLU A 42 -13.12 0.30 -22.19
N GLY A 43 -12.84 -0.20 -23.40
CA GLY A 43 -13.65 -1.23 -24.09
C GLY A 43 -13.25 -2.68 -23.83
N HIS A 44 -12.20 -2.97 -23.04
CA HIS A 44 -11.61 -4.30 -22.97
C HIS A 44 -12.59 -5.33 -22.35
N PRO A 45 -12.91 -6.43 -23.05
CA PRO A 45 -13.97 -7.35 -22.62
C PRO A 45 -13.70 -7.99 -21.26
N HIS A 46 -12.43 -8.34 -20.97
CA HIS A 46 -12.07 -8.91 -19.67
C HIS A 46 -12.12 -7.89 -18.53
N PHE A 47 -11.96 -6.59 -18.83
CA PHE A 47 -12.06 -5.55 -17.81
C PHE A 47 -13.53 -5.33 -17.40
N ARG A 48 -14.45 -5.33 -18.37
CA ARG A 48 -15.89 -5.32 -18.08
C ARG A 48 -16.34 -6.54 -17.29
N MET A 49 -15.88 -7.74 -17.67
CA MET A 49 -16.17 -8.96 -16.91
C MET A 49 -15.68 -8.88 -15.46
N LEU A 50 -14.50 -8.28 -15.22
CA LEU A 50 -14.01 -8.04 -13.87
C LEU A 50 -14.89 -7.04 -13.11
N GLN A 51 -15.29 -5.93 -13.74
CA GLN A 51 -16.20 -4.95 -13.13
C GLN A 51 -17.56 -5.55 -12.77
N ASP A 52 -18.14 -6.36 -13.65
CA ASP A 52 -19.41 -7.04 -13.40
C ASP A 52 -19.31 -8.03 -12.23
N LEU A 53 -18.16 -8.71 -12.09
CA LEU A 53 -17.89 -9.61 -10.97
C LEU A 53 -17.73 -8.83 -9.67
N GLU A 54 -16.96 -7.75 -9.66
CA GLU A 54 -16.77 -6.90 -8.49
C GLU A 54 -18.08 -6.22 -8.05
N ALA A 55 -18.91 -5.78 -8.99
CA ALA A 55 -20.21 -5.18 -8.71
C ALA A 55 -21.19 -6.18 -8.07
N GLN A 56 -21.12 -7.46 -8.46
CA GLN A 56 -21.99 -8.50 -7.91
C GLN A 56 -21.50 -9.07 -6.58
N PHE A 57 -20.18 -9.21 -6.40
CA PHE A 57 -19.60 -9.93 -5.25
C PHE A 57 -18.91 -9.04 -4.20
N SER A 58 -18.87 -7.72 -4.43
CA SER A 58 -18.13 -6.69 -3.67
C SER A 58 -16.62 -6.96 -3.57
N SER A 59 -15.81 -5.92 -3.75
CA SER A 59 -14.35 -6.04 -3.59
C SER A 59 -13.97 -5.95 -2.11
N SER A 60 -14.07 -7.06 -1.38
CA SER A 60 -13.58 -7.11 0.01
C SER A 60 -12.06 -7.30 0.03
N THR A 61 -11.34 -6.47 0.80
CA THR A 61 -9.89 -6.65 1.02
C THR A 61 -9.67 -7.44 2.30
N SER A 62 -8.67 -8.33 2.32
CA SER A 62 -8.37 -9.13 3.52
C SER A 62 -7.39 -8.43 4.47
N LEU A 63 -7.62 -8.64 5.75
CA LEU A 63 -6.72 -8.39 6.86
C LEU A 63 -6.53 -9.73 7.58
N VAL A 64 -5.31 -10.23 7.63
CA VAL A 64 -5.02 -11.57 8.16
C VAL A 64 -4.05 -11.44 9.31
N PHE A 65 -4.50 -11.87 10.49
CA PHE A 65 -3.63 -12.10 11.61
C PHE A 65 -3.24 -13.57 11.64
N LEU A 66 -1.96 -13.86 11.84
CA LEU A 66 -1.44 -15.21 12.03
C LEU A 66 -0.83 -15.28 13.43
N ILE A 67 -1.37 -16.15 14.26
CA ILE A 67 -0.89 -16.41 15.62
C ILE A 67 -0.13 -17.73 15.59
N ARG A 68 1.01 -17.77 16.26
CA ARG A 68 1.81 -18.98 16.47
C ARG A 68 2.13 -19.15 17.95
N GLY A 69 1.83 -20.35 18.46
CA GLY A 69 2.25 -20.82 19.78
C GLY A 69 3.68 -21.37 19.78
N GLU A 70 4.20 -21.65 20.98
CA GLU A 70 5.46 -22.39 21.13
C GLU A 70 5.25 -23.89 20.86
N ASP A 71 4.03 -24.39 21.13
CA ASP A 71 3.62 -25.78 20.88
C ASP A 71 2.16 -25.82 20.38
N ASP A 72 1.63 -27.03 20.18
CA ASP A 72 0.25 -27.23 19.75
C ASP A 72 -0.80 -26.74 20.78
N ILE A 73 -2.01 -26.48 20.29
CA ILE A 73 -3.15 -26.01 21.10
C ILE A 73 -3.55 -26.98 22.24
N PHE A 74 -3.10 -28.24 22.23
CA PHE A 74 -3.40 -29.22 23.28
C PHE A 74 -2.43 -29.12 24.45
N ARG A 75 -1.17 -28.78 24.17
CA ARG A 75 -0.13 -28.55 25.18
C ARG A 75 -0.13 -27.12 25.70
N GLU A 76 -0.64 -26.19 24.90
CA GLU A 76 -0.66 -24.76 25.17
C GLU A 76 -2.11 -24.22 25.12
N PRO A 77 -2.94 -24.45 26.16
CA PRO A 77 -4.37 -24.14 26.10
C PRO A 77 -4.67 -22.63 26.01
N ASP A 78 -3.76 -21.79 26.49
CA ASP A 78 -3.85 -20.33 26.36
C ASP A 78 -3.71 -19.86 24.90
N LEU A 79 -3.27 -20.72 23.98
CA LEU A 79 -3.34 -20.45 22.54
C LEU A 79 -4.79 -20.33 22.07
N ALA A 80 -5.71 -21.17 22.58
CA ALA A 80 -7.13 -21.07 22.26
C ALA A 80 -7.73 -19.74 22.74
N ASP A 81 -7.34 -19.30 23.94
CA ASP A 81 -7.76 -18.01 24.51
C ASP A 81 -7.22 -16.84 23.68
N ALA A 82 -5.96 -16.93 23.23
CA ALA A 82 -5.33 -15.92 22.38
C ALA A 82 -6.05 -15.78 21.02
N VAL A 83 -6.40 -16.90 20.36
CA VAL A 83 -7.15 -16.85 19.09
C VAL A 83 -8.55 -16.28 19.30
N THR A 84 -9.22 -16.66 20.40
CA THR A 84 -10.57 -16.17 20.75
C THR A 84 -10.56 -14.67 21.00
N TRP A 85 -9.63 -14.20 21.82
CA TRP A 85 -9.46 -12.77 22.10
C TRP A 85 -9.21 -11.96 20.83
N LEU A 86 -8.36 -12.48 19.92
CA LEU A 86 -8.05 -11.77 18.69
C LEU A 86 -9.24 -11.73 17.72
N GLU A 87 -10.06 -12.78 17.66
CA GLU A 87 -11.30 -12.80 16.87
C GLU A 87 -12.27 -11.71 17.35
N GLU A 88 -12.47 -11.59 18.66
CA GLU A 88 -13.35 -10.58 19.25
C GLU A 88 -12.83 -9.17 18.96
N ARG A 89 -11.52 -8.97 19.10
CA ARG A 89 -10.90 -7.67 18.85
C ARG A 89 -10.89 -7.32 17.35
N ALA A 90 -10.79 -8.31 16.46
CA ALA A 90 -10.86 -8.08 15.01
C ALA A 90 -12.20 -7.49 14.57
N TRP A 91 -13.32 -7.83 15.22
CA TRP A 91 -14.64 -7.22 14.95
C TRP A 91 -14.72 -5.74 15.32
N SER A 92 -13.87 -5.27 16.23
CA SER A 92 -13.85 -3.86 16.66
C SER A 92 -13.08 -2.93 15.73
N ILE A 93 -12.37 -3.48 14.73
CA ILE A 93 -11.61 -2.71 13.75
C ILE A 93 -12.58 -2.06 12.76
N ASP A 94 -12.36 -0.78 12.43
CA ASP A 94 -13.22 -0.05 11.51
C ASP A 94 -13.39 -0.78 10.16
N ARG A 95 -14.60 -0.73 9.61
CA ARG A 95 -14.99 -1.29 8.30
C ARG A 95 -14.81 -2.80 8.14
N VAL A 96 -14.58 -3.56 9.21
CA VAL A 96 -14.63 -5.02 9.16
C VAL A 96 -16.07 -5.47 8.94
N THR A 97 -16.31 -6.22 7.87
CA THR A 97 -17.65 -6.74 7.51
C THR A 97 -17.85 -8.18 7.95
N SER A 98 -16.76 -8.96 8.04
CA SER A 98 -16.81 -10.35 8.48
C SER A 98 -15.46 -10.80 9.00
N VAL A 99 -15.45 -11.67 10.00
CA VAL A 99 -14.26 -12.34 10.50
C VAL A 99 -14.43 -13.86 10.31
N ASP A 100 -13.42 -14.50 9.76
CA ASP A 100 -13.35 -15.95 9.55
C ASP A 100 -12.18 -16.50 10.39
N SER A 101 -12.46 -17.41 11.30
CA SER A 101 -11.49 -17.99 12.24
C SER A 101 -11.96 -19.36 12.72
N VAL A 102 -11.03 -20.16 13.26
CA VAL A 102 -11.39 -21.47 13.85
C VAL A 102 -12.34 -21.34 15.05
N VAL A 103 -12.41 -20.15 15.67
CA VAL A 103 -13.23 -19.86 16.85
C VAL A 103 -14.70 -20.11 16.52
N ARG A 104 -15.24 -19.44 15.50
CA ARG A 104 -16.64 -19.52 15.09
C ARG A 104 -16.86 -20.30 13.78
N HIS A 105 -15.89 -21.12 13.39
CA HIS A 105 -16.06 -21.97 12.20
C HIS A 105 -17.10 -23.06 12.49
N PRO A 106 -18.17 -23.19 11.69
CA PRO A 106 -19.27 -24.09 12.03
C PRO A 106 -18.87 -25.56 11.89
N TYR A 107 -19.19 -26.33 12.94
CA TYR A 107 -19.08 -27.78 13.00
C TYR A 107 -20.46 -28.41 13.20
N LEU A 108 -20.81 -29.35 12.32
CA LEU A 108 -22.09 -30.05 12.37
C LEU A 108 -21.92 -31.38 13.12
N ILE A 109 -22.72 -31.57 14.16
CA ILE A 109 -22.86 -32.83 14.90
C ILE A 109 -24.20 -33.44 14.53
N ALA A 110 -24.17 -34.67 14.01
CA ALA A 110 -25.39 -35.44 13.79
C ALA A 110 -25.80 -36.13 15.10
N SER A 111 -27.04 -35.90 15.53
CA SER A 111 -27.74 -36.64 16.57
C SER A 111 -28.93 -37.36 15.92
N ASP A 112 -29.48 -38.40 16.56
CA ASP A 112 -30.38 -39.40 15.94
C ASP A 112 -31.47 -38.81 15.03
N ASN A 113 -32.04 -37.65 15.36
CA ASN A 113 -33.01 -36.94 14.52
C ASN A 113 -32.68 -35.46 14.26
N ASP A 114 -31.56 -34.93 14.74
CA ASP A 114 -31.24 -33.49 14.71
C ASP A 114 -29.80 -33.22 14.28
N VAL A 115 -29.56 -32.05 13.67
CA VAL A 115 -28.21 -31.56 13.37
C VAL A 115 -27.94 -30.35 14.25
N ILE A 116 -26.95 -30.45 15.13
CA ILE A 116 -26.53 -29.37 16.01
C ILE A 116 -25.32 -28.69 15.38
N VAL A 117 -25.41 -27.36 15.19
CA VAL A 117 -24.29 -26.53 14.76
C VAL A 117 -23.58 -26.02 16.00
N VAL A 118 -22.29 -26.29 16.12
CA VAL A 118 -21.43 -25.78 17.18
C VAL A 118 -20.20 -25.12 16.59
N ASP A 119 -19.60 -24.23 17.37
CA ASP A 119 -18.34 -23.60 17.03
C ASP A 119 -17.17 -24.60 17.14
N THR A 120 -16.31 -24.64 16.13
CA THR A 120 -15.23 -25.64 16.03
C THR A 120 -14.30 -25.57 17.24
N LEU A 121 -13.86 -24.37 17.64
CA LEU A 121 -12.95 -24.23 18.77
C LEU A 121 -13.64 -24.62 20.08
N SER A 122 -14.88 -24.19 20.32
CA SER A 122 -15.64 -24.55 21.54
C SER A 122 -15.95 -26.05 21.62
N TYR A 123 -16.04 -26.74 20.48
CA TYR A 123 -16.20 -28.19 20.45
C TYR A 123 -14.91 -28.92 20.84
N VAL A 124 -13.77 -28.46 20.33
CA VAL A 124 -12.44 -29.05 20.57
C VAL A 124 -11.90 -28.69 21.96
N CYS A 125 -12.14 -27.46 22.41
CA CYS A 125 -11.66 -26.91 23.66
C CYS A 125 -12.84 -26.58 24.58
N THR A 126 -12.90 -27.24 25.73
CA THR A 126 -13.96 -27.06 26.74
C THR A 126 -13.30 -26.75 28.08
N ASP A 127 -13.81 -25.73 28.79
CA ASP A 127 -13.28 -25.29 30.10
C ASP A 127 -11.76 -25.03 30.10
N GLY A 128 -11.24 -24.43 29.02
CA GLY A 128 -9.82 -24.09 28.89
C GLY A 128 -8.90 -25.30 28.67
N LYS A 129 -9.45 -26.46 28.28
CA LYS A 129 -8.66 -27.64 27.89
C LYS A 129 -9.10 -28.14 26.53
N CYS A 130 -8.12 -28.32 25.63
CA CYS A 130 -8.35 -28.85 24.30
C CYS A 130 -8.18 -30.37 24.29
N ASP A 131 -9.12 -31.05 23.64
CA ASP A 131 -9.17 -32.50 23.53
C ASP A 131 -8.57 -32.97 22.19
N ILE A 132 -7.45 -33.68 22.26
CA ILE A 132 -6.74 -34.19 21.09
C ILE A 132 -7.58 -35.19 20.28
N ASP A 133 -8.50 -35.91 20.91
CA ASP A 133 -9.36 -36.87 20.23
C ASP A 133 -10.34 -36.15 19.28
N LYS A 134 -10.61 -34.87 19.54
CA LYS A 134 -11.45 -34.00 18.70
C LYS A 134 -10.66 -33.20 17.65
N ALA A 135 -9.32 -33.34 17.62
CA ALA A 135 -8.45 -32.62 16.68
C ALA A 135 -8.82 -32.84 15.20
N ALA A 136 -9.44 -33.98 14.88
CA ALA A 136 -9.91 -34.31 13.53
C ALA A 136 -10.86 -33.25 12.94
N VAL A 137 -11.59 -32.52 13.80
CA VAL A 137 -12.48 -31.44 13.36
C VAL A 137 -11.70 -30.27 12.74
N MET A 138 -10.54 -29.93 13.29
CA MET A 138 -9.67 -28.87 12.77
C MET A 138 -8.83 -29.33 11.57
N ARG A 139 -8.80 -30.64 11.28
CA ARG A 139 -8.10 -31.24 10.12
C ARG A 139 -8.94 -31.30 8.84
N ARG A 140 -10.10 -30.63 8.83
CA ARG A 140 -10.98 -30.57 7.65
C ARG A 140 -10.41 -29.65 6.57
N PRO A 141 -10.64 -29.92 5.27
CA PRO A 141 -10.12 -29.07 4.18
C PRO A 141 -10.52 -27.59 4.24
N THR A 142 -11.62 -27.26 4.92
CA THR A 142 -12.07 -25.87 5.10
C THR A 142 -11.31 -25.12 6.19
N VAL A 143 -10.65 -25.83 7.11
CA VAL A 143 -9.91 -25.26 8.25
C VAL A 143 -8.41 -25.39 8.03
N THR A 144 -7.93 -26.57 7.63
CA THR A 144 -6.51 -26.85 7.42
C THR A 144 -5.93 -26.01 6.29
N ASN A 145 -4.74 -25.44 6.50
CA ASN A 145 -4.03 -24.55 5.59
C ASN A 145 -4.77 -23.24 5.26
N ARG A 146 -5.87 -22.96 5.95
CA ARG A 146 -6.61 -21.70 5.85
C ARG A 146 -6.68 -20.99 7.21
N LEU A 147 -7.29 -21.66 8.20
CA LEU A 147 -7.55 -21.16 9.55
C LEU A 147 -6.63 -21.77 10.60
N ALA A 148 -6.11 -22.98 10.35
CA ALA A 148 -5.16 -23.66 11.21
C ALA A 148 -4.14 -24.45 10.37
N ASN A 149 -2.93 -24.61 10.85
CA ASN A 149 -1.96 -25.51 10.24
C ASN A 149 -2.22 -26.99 10.64
N PRO A 150 -1.64 -27.97 9.93
CA PRO A 150 -1.83 -29.40 10.25
C PRO A 150 -1.41 -29.80 11.67
N GLU A 151 -0.39 -29.13 12.21
CA GLU A 151 0.16 -29.37 13.54
C GLU A 151 -0.64 -28.68 14.67
N LEU A 152 -1.56 -27.77 14.34
CA LEU A 152 -2.39 -27.02 15.30
C LEU A 152 -1.59 -26.18 16.30
N ASP A 153 -0.41 -25.70 15.90
CA ASP A 153 0.41 -24.72 16.63
C ASP A 153 0.26 -23.27 16.10
N SER A 154 -0.42 -23.13 14.95
CA SER A 154 -0.55 -21.86 14.23
C SER A 154 -1.97 -21.68 13.68
N PHE A 155 -2.55 -20.51 13.94
CA PHE A 155 -3.94 -20.19 13.61
C PHE A 155 -4.03 -18.83 12.91
N SER A 156 -5.00 -18.69 12.01
CA SER A 156 -5.28 -17.43 11.35
C SER A 156 -6.66 -16.88 11.72
N VAL A 157 -6.72 -15.55 11.83
CA VAL A 157 -7.95 -14.78 11.95
C VAL A 157 -8.01 -13.88 10.72
N ILE A 158 -8.97 -14.16 9.83
CA ILE A 158 -9.11 -13.50 8.53
C ILE A 158 -10.30 -12.54 8.61
N ALA A 159 -10.03 -11.25 8.75
CA ALA A 159 -11.04 -10.20 8.65
C ALA A 159 -11.18 -9.72 7.20
N LYS A 160 -12.41 -9.54 6.74
CA LYS A 160 -12.72 -8.85 5.48
C LYS A 160 -13.07 -7.40 5.79
N VAL A 161 -12.44 -6.49 5.07
CA VAL A 161 -12.58 -5.05 5.22
C VAL A 161 -13.24 -4.49 3.96
N ASP A 162 -14.28 -3.67 4.15
CA ASP A 162 -14.90 -2.93 3.06
C ASP A 162 -14.11 -1.64 2.77
N LEU A 163 -13.40 -1.67 1.64
CA LEU A 163 -12.61 -0.55 1.11
C LEU A 163 -13.17 -0.19 -0.27
N GLN A 164 -14.32 0.50 -0.28
CA GLN A 164 -14.95 0.98 -1.52
C GLN A 164 -14.04 1.95 -2.28
N GLU A 165 -13.30 2.78 -1.54
CA GLU A 165 -12.30 3.70 -2.09
C GLU A 165 -10.93 3.33 -1.50
N ARG A 166 -9.92 3.15 -2.35
CA ARG A 166 -8.53 2.83 -1.94
C ARG A 166 -7.81 4.08 -1.44
N ASP A 167 -8.46 4.82 -0.56
CA ASP A 167 -7.93 6.02 0.06
C ASP A 167 -6.80 5.64 1.04
N PRO A 168 -5.57 6.14 0.84
CA PRO A 168 -4.47 5.92 1.77
C PRO A 168 -4.79 6.34 3.21
N GLU A 169 -5.57 7.40 3.42
CA GLU A 169 -5.90 7.89 4.77
C GLU A 169 -6.77 6.88 5.53
N ILE A 170 -7.77 6.30 4.86
CA ILE A 170 -8.63 5.25 5.44
C ILE A 170 -7.79 4.02 5.78
N VAL A 171 -6.93 3.58 4.86
CA VAL A 171 -6.04 2.42 5.08
C VAL A 171 -5.13 2.67 6.28
N GLN A 172 -4.56 3.88 6.41
CA GLN A 172 -3.71 4.24 7.55
C GLN A 172 -4.47 4.29 8.88
N SER A 173 -5.71 4.77 8.87
CA SER A 173 -6.58 4.78 10.06
C SER A 173 -6.85 3.36 10.56
N ILE A 174 -7.29 2.47 9.66
CA ILE A 174 -7.53 1.04 9.97
C ILE A 174 -6.25 0.39 10.50
N MET A 175 -5.10 0.69 9.88
CA MET A 175 -3.81 0.17 10.34
C MET A 175 -3.35 0.76 11.68
N GLY A 176 -3.85 1.93 12.07
CA GLY A 176 -3.72 2.45 13.43
C GLY A 176 -4.38 1.53 14.44
N ASP A 177 -5.66 1.21 14.21
CA ASP A 177 -6.43 0.29 15.05
C ASP A 177 -5.77 -1.10 15.09
N VAL A 178 -5.37 -1.62 13.93
CA VAL A 178 -4.69 -2.93 13.81
C VAL A 178 -3.40 -2.96 14.64
N ARG A 179 -2.57 -1.91 14.57
CA ARG A 179 -1.33 -1.84 15.35
C ARG A 179 -1.63 -1.84 16.84
N GLN A 180 -2.66 -1.09 17.28
CA GLN A 180 -3.09 -1.13 18.67
C GLN A 180 -3.53 -2.52 19.10
N VAL A 181 -4.34 -3.22 18.30
CA VAL A 181 -4.75 -4.61 18.58
C VAL A 181 -3.55 -5.56 18.67
N VAL A 182 -2.56 -5.40 17.79
CA VAL A 182 -1.33 -6.20 17.79
C VAL A 182 -0.47 -5.92 19.02
N ASP A 183 -0.38 -4.66 19.44
CA ASP A 183 0.39 -4.28 20.63
C ASP A 183 -0.30 -4.77 21.92
N ASP A 184 -1.62 -4.57 22.04
CA ASP A 184 -2.46 -5.14 23.11
C ASP A 184 -2.29 -6.68 23.18
N PHE A 185 -2.28 -7.36 22.03
CA PHE A 185 -2.07 -8.81 21.94
C PHE A 185 -0.70 -9.23 22.50
N ARG A 186 0.37 -8.50 22.13
CA ARG A 186 1.74 -8.80 22.59
C ARG A 186 1.90 -8.59 24.09
N GLU A 187 1.22 -7.61 24.65
CA GLU A 187 1.21 -7.37 26.10
C GLU A 187 0.47 -8.47 26.85
N GLN A 188 -0.67 -8.94 26.32
CA GLN A 188 -1.50 -9.95 26.97
C GLN A 188 -0.98 -11.39 26.80
N PHE A 189 -0.39 -11.71 25.65
CA PHE A 189 0.07 -13.05 25.28
C PHE A 189 1.57 -13.04 24.88
N PRO A 190 2.50 -12.74 25.80
CA PRO A 190 3.91 -12.52 25.47
C PRO A 190 4.66 -13.77 24.99
N SER A 191 4.15 -14.98 25.26
CA SER A 191 4.70 -16.25 24.74
C SER A 191 4.28 -16.54 23.29
N LYS A 192 3.33 -15.78 22.74
CA LYS A 192 2.75 -16.03 21.41
C LYS A 192 3.31 -15.05 20.39
N THR A 193 3.57 -15.54 19.19
CA THR A 193 4.01 -14.68 18.10
C THR A 193 2.84 -14.34 17.19
N ILE A 194 2.64 -13.04 16.95
CA ILE A 194 1.62 -12.54 16.02
C ILE A 194 2.29 -11.93 14.77
N TYR A 195 1.81 -12.34 13.60
CA TYR A 195 2.17 -11.82 12.29
C TYR A 195 0.95 -11.21 11.61
N LEU A 196 1.21 -10.26 10.72
CA LEU A 196 0.18 -9.51 10.02
C LEU A 196 0.42 -9.60 8.51
N THR A 197 -0.63 -9.94 7.75
CA THR A 197 -0.60 -10.03 6.29
C THR A 197 -1.98 -9.75 5.69
N GLY A 198 -2.10 -9.86 4.37
CA GLY A 198 -3.32 -9.55 3.63
C GLY A 198 -3.22 -8.25 2.84
N GLY A 199 -4.32 -7.88 2.20
CA GLY A 199 -4.36 -6.71 1.32
C GLY A 199 -4.21 -5.38 2.06
N VAL A 200 -4.86 -5.19 3.22
CA VAL A 200 -4.80 -3.91 3.96
C VAL A 200 -3.39 -3.62 4.48
N PRO A 201 -2.69 -4.54 5.18
CA PRO A 201 -1.32 -4.29 5.63
C PRO A 201 -0.35 -4.12 4.47
N MET A 202 -0.57 -4.81 3.35
CA MET A 202 0.25 -4.67 2.15
C MET A 202 0.10 -3.28 1.52
N MET A 203 -1.13 -2.74 1.45
CA MET A 203 -1.36 -1.37 0.97
C MET A 203 -0.64 -0.33 1.86
N ASP A 204 -0.76 -0.43 3.18
CA ASP A 204 -0.07 0.46 4.12
C ASP A 204 1.46 0.34 4.03
N ALA A 205 1.99 -0.87 3.87
CA ALA A 205 3.41 -1.11 3.71
C ALA A 205 3.95 -0.44 2.43
N PHE A 206 3.24 -0.55 1.30
CA PHE A 206 3.62 0.13 0.06
C PHE A 206 3.57 1.64 0.19
N PHE A 207 2.52 2.19 0.79
CA PHE A 207 2.39 3.63 0.99
C PHE A 207 3.50 4.17 1.91
N THR A 208 3.75 3.49 3.03
CA THR A 208 4.82 3.84 3.98
C THR A 208 6.21 3.72 3.34
N ALA A 209 6.45 2.69 2.52
CA ALA A 209 7.69 2.53 1.78
C ALA A 209 7.88 3.67 0.77
N ALA A 210 6.86 4.00 -0.03
CA ALA A 210 6.91 5.09 -0.99
C ALA A 210 7.20 6.46 -0.32
N GLN A 211 6.59 6.73 0.84
CA GLN A 211 6.90 7.93 1.62
C GLN A 211 8.36 7.94 2.13
N LYS A 212 8.84 6.82 2.69
CA LYS A 212 10.23 6.71 3.15
C LYS A 212 11.23 6.89 2.01
N ASP A 213 10.95 6.32 0.85
CA ASP A 213 11.77 6.44 -0.35
C ASP A 213 11.77 7.88 -0.86
N SER A 214 10.61 8.55 -0.89
CA SER A 214 10.54 9.96 -1.26
C SER A 214 11.34 10.84 -0.30
N ALA A 215 11.27 10.58 1.01
CA ALA A 215 11.98 11.37 2.02
C ALA A 215 13.50 11.10 2.05
N ARG A 216 13.95 9.89 1.71
CA ARG A 216 15.37 9.49 1.78
C ARG A 216 16.08 9.51 0.43
N LEU A 217 15.49 8.88 -0.59
CA LEU A 217 16.13 8.69 -1.89
C LEU A 217 16.11 9.96 -2.73
N LEU A 218 15.01 10.75 -2.73
CA LEU A 218 14.97 11.98 -3.55
C LEU A 218 16.09 12.97 -3.17
N PRO A 219 16.33 13.29 -1.89
CA PRO A 219 17.46 14.15 -1.52
C PRO A 219 18.82 13.57 -1.93
N ILE A 220 19.01 12.26 -1.76
CA ILE A 220 20.26 11.59 -2.14
C ILE A 220 20.50 11.72 -3.66
N VAL A 221 19.46 11.49 -4.48
CA VAL A 221 19.54 11.62 -5.94
C VAL A 221 19.93 13.04 -6.33
N VAL A 222 19.32 14.06 -5.71
CA VAL A 222 19.66 15.48 -5.96
C VAL A 222 21.11 15.78 -5.58
N VAL A 223 21.59 15.28 -4.44
CA VAL A 223 22.98 15.47 -3.98
C VAL A 223 23.98 14.81 -4.93
N VAL A 224 23.72 13.55 -5.33
CA VAL A 224 24.60 12.81 -6.23
C VAL A 224 24.65 13.47 -7.62
N LEU A 225 23.50 13.85 -8.17
CA LEU A 225 23.42 14.59 -9.44
C LEU A 225 24.12 15.94 -9.34
N GLY A 226 23.90 16.69 -8.25
CA GLY A 226 24.55 17.97 -8.01
C GLY A 226 26.06 17.84 -7.91
N LEU A 227 26.56 16.80 -7.23
CA LEU A 227 28.00 16.51 -7.15
C LEU A 227 28.58 16.17 -8.52
N GLY A 228 27.88 15.35 -9.31
CA GLY A 228 28.29 15.02 -10.68
C GLY A 228 28.39 16.25 -11.57
N LEU A 229 27.34 17.08 -11.59
CA LEU A 229 27.32 18.35 -12.32
C LEU A 229 28.44 19.29 -11.84
N TYR A 230 28.66 19.38 -10.53
CA TYR A 230 29.73 20.20 -9.97
C TYR A 230 31.12 19.77 -10.46
N VAL A 231 31.39 18.45 -10.47
CA VAL A 231 32.66 17.90 -10.98
C VAL A 231 32.84 18.19 -12.47
N PHE A 232 31.79 18.04 -13.29
CA PHE A 232 31.89 18.25 -14.73
C PHE A 232 31.97 19.73 -15.13
N LEU A 233 31.25 20.62 -14.42
CA LEU A 233 31.20 22.04 -14.76
C LEU A 233 32.22 22.90 -13.98
N GLY A 234 32.86 22.35 -12.94
CA GLY A 234 33.91 23.02 -12.17
C GLY A 234 33.43 24.22 -11.34
N GLY A 235 32.13 24.38 -11.13
CA GLY A 235 31.57 25.55 -10.42
C GLY A 235 30.17 25.36 -9.84
N LEU A 236 29.92 26.03 -8.70
CA LEU A 236 28.63 26.01 -8.00
C LEU A 236 27.51 26.76 -8.75
N ILE A 237 27.84 27.92 -9.32
CA ILE A 237 26.88 28.77 -10.07
C ILE A 237 26.27 28.03 -11.26
N PRO A 238 27.06 27.44 -12.19
CA PRO A 238 26.49 26.76 -13.34
C PRO A 238 25.72 25.50 -12.95
N THR A 239 26.16 24.79 -11.91
CA THR A 239 25.46 23.63 -11.35
C THR A 239 24.08 24.00 -10.81
N ALA A 240 24.01 25.03 -9.96
CA ALA A 240 22.74 25.49 -9.39
C ALA A 240 21.78 25.99 -10.48
N PHE A 241 22.32 26.66 -11.51
CA PHE A 241 21.54 27.14 -12.64
C PHE A 241 20.91 25.98 -13.43
N LEU A 242 21.69 24.94 -13.77
CA LEU A 242 21.18 23.77 -14.50
C LEU A 242 20.13 22.99 -13.69
N ILE A 243 20.32 22.83 -12.38
CA ILE A 243 19.34 22.17 -11.51
C ILE A 243 18.03 22.96 -11.47
N MET A 244 18.11 24.29 -11.26
CA MET A 244 16.92 25.16 -11.26
C MET A 244 16.20 25.15 -12.61
N LEU A 245 16.94 25.14 -13.71
CA LEU A 245 16.38 25.04 -15.05
C LEU A 245 15.68 23.68 -15.27
N GLY A 246 16.30 22.58 -14.84
CA GLY A 246 15.68 21.26 -14.90
C GLY A 246 14.39 21.17 -14.08
N LEU A 247 14.41 21.66 -12.84
CA LEU A 247 13.24 21.68 -11.95
C LEU A 247 12.10 22.54 -12.52
N SER A 248 12.40 23.72 -13.04
CA SER A 248 11.39 24.58 -13.68
C SER A 248 10.78 23.94 -14.92
N ALA A 249 11.57 23.22 -15.72
CA ALA A 249 11.05 22.47 -16.86
C ALA A 249 10.11 21.33 -16.44
N VAL A 250 10.42 20.62 -15.36
CA VAL A 250 9.52 19.60 -14.79
C VAL A 250 8.20 20.23 -14.36
N ILE A 251 8.23 21.36 -13.65
CA ILE A 251 7.01 22.08 -13.22
C ILE A 251 6.17 22.49 -14.43
N VAL A 252 6.80 23.04 -15.47
CA VAL A 252 6.09 23.45 -16.70
C VAL A 252 5.49 22.24 -17.42
N ALA A 253 6.23 21.14 -17.56
CA ALA A 253 5.74 19.92 -18.20
C ALA A 253 4.55 19.30 -17.43
N MET A 254 4.64 19.22 -16.10
CA MET A 254 3.57 18.68 -15.27
C MET A 254 2.35 19.61 -15.20
N GLY A 255 2.58 20.92 -15.15
CA GLY A 255 1.50 21.91 -15.21
C GLY A 255 0.75 21.87 -16.54
N ALA A 256 1.47 21.74 -17.65
CA ALA A 256 0.87 21.54 -18.97
C ALA A 256 0.09 20.23 -19.05
N ALA A 257 0.64 19.13 -18.51
CA ALA A 257 -0.05 17.84 -18.47
C ALA A 257 -1.38 17.94 -17.70
N SER A 258 -1.35 18.55 -16.51
CA SER A 258 -2.56 18.79 -15.70
C SER A 258 -3.59 19.65 -16.45
N ALA A 259 -3.15 20.72 -17.13
CA ALA A 259 -4.05 21.61 -17.86
C ALA A 259 -4.80 20.92 -19.02
N VAL A 260 -4.20 19.88 -19.62
CA VAL A 260 -4.83 19.06 -20.68
C VAL A 260 -5.67 17.90 -20.09
N GLY A 261 -5.69 17.75 -18.76
CA GLY A 261 -6.44 16.70 -18.07
C GLY A 261 -5.71 15.34 -18.06
N LEU A 262 -4.40 15.33 -18.28
CA LEU A 262 -3.61 14.10 -18.14
C LEU A 262 -3.47 13.75 -16.65
N VAL A 263 -3.69 12.48 -16.36
CA VAL A 263 -3.52 11.88 -15.04
C VAL A 263 -2.20 11.14 -15.00
N ILE A 264 -1.41 11.33 -13.93
CA ILE A 264 -0.18 10.56 -13.74
C ILE A 264 -0.54 9.19 -13.19
N ASN A 265 -0.28 8.16 -13.98
CA ASN A 265 -0.35 6.77 -13.57
C ASN A 265 1.06 6.19 -13.32
N THR A 266 1.12 4.94 -12.86
CA THR A 266 2.36 4.19 -12.58
C THR A 266 3.36 4.15 -13.73
N ALA A 267 2.92 4.12 -15.00
CA ALA A 267 3.85 4.15 -16.14
C ALA A 267 4.41 5.55 -16.42
N THR A 268 3.56 6.57 -16.30
CA THR A 268 3.96 7.97 -16.54
C THR A 268 4.66 8.64 -15.35
N ALA A 269 4.67 7.99 -14.18
CA ALA A 269 5.32 8.51 -12.96
C ALA A 269 6.84 8.76 -13.13
N THR A 270 7.49 8.14 -14.13
CA THR A 270 8.90 8.36 -14.47
C THR A 270 9.13 9.58 -15.38
N ALA A 271 8.07 10.15 -15.98
CA ALA A 271 8.18 11.27 -16.90
C ALA A 271 8.89 12.51 -16.31
N PRO A 272 8.66 12.93 -15.05
CA PRO A 272 9.41 14.04 -14.44
C PRO A 272 10.93 13.83 -14.47
N LEU A 273 11.39 12.61 -14.19
CA LEU A 273 12.81 12.28 -14.19
C LEU A 273 13.39 12.33 -15.62
N ILE A 274 12.64 11.85 -16.61
CA ILE A 274 13.05 11.89 -18.02
C ILE A 274 13.14 13.35 -18.51
N VAL A 275 12.15 14.20 -18.19
CA VAL A 275 12.15 15.62 -18.55
C VAL A 275 13.34 16.33 -17.91
N PHE A 276 13.57 16.11 -16.61
CA PHE A 276 14.70 16.70 -15.89
C PHE A 276 16.04 16.34 -16.55
N THR A 277 16.26 15.04 -16.82
CA THR A 277 17.53 14.55 -17.38
C THR A 277 17.78 15.08 -18.79
N LEU A 278 16.77 15.08 -19.67
CA LEU A 278 16.88 15.61 -21.04
C LEU A 278 17.20 17.12 -21.05
N VAL A 279 16.52 17.91 -20.22
CA VAL A 279 16.72 19.36 -20.16
C VAL A 279 18.10 19.70 -19.61
N VAL A 280 18.53 19.03 -18.54
CA VAL A 280 19.87 19.23 -17.98
C VAL A 280 20.95 18.86 -18.99
N ALA A 281 20.82 17.73 -19.70
CA ALA A 281 21.78 17.31 -20.72
C ALA A 281 21.86 18.30 -21.89
N ALA A 282 20.71 18.76 -22.41
CA ALA A 282 20.67 19.75 -23.49
C ALA A 282 21.26 21.09 -23.05
N ALA A 283 20.92 21.55 -21.85
CA ALA A 283 21.43 22.80 -21.31
C ALA A 283 22.93 22.73 -20.98
N MET A 284 23.44 21.56 -20.56
CA MET A 284 24.87 21.34 -20.35
C MET A 284 25.66 21.47 -21.66
N HIS A 285 25.17 20.91 -22.78
CA HIS A 285 25.79 21.09 -24.10
C HIS A 285 25.86 22.56 -24.50
N VAL A 286 24.79 23.32 -24.27
CA VAL A 286 24.77 24.76 -24.53
C VAL A 286 25.77 25.49 -23.63
N PHE A 287 25.86 25.12 -22.36
CA PHE A 287 26.79 25.74 -21.41
C PHE A 287 28.25 25.52 -21.79
N LEU A 288 28.63 24.29 -22.17
CA LEU A 288 29.98 23.92 -22.59
C LEU A 288 30.39 24.50 -23.95
N HIS A 289 29.43 24.88 -24.80
CA HIS A 289 29.72 25.52 -26.08
C HIS A 289 29.79 27.05 -26.01
N ILE A 290 29.21 27.66 -24.96
CA ILE A 290 29.17 29.11 -24.77
C ILE A 290 30.31 29.60 -23.85
N VAL A 291 30.75 28.76 -22.90
CA VAL A 291 31.91 28.99 -22.02
C VAL A 291 33.16 28.40 -22.64
#